data_AF-A0A914JIW5-F1
#
_entry.id   AF-A0A914JIW5-F1
#
_cell.length_a   1.000
_cell.length_b   1.000
_cell.length_c   1.000
_cell.angle_alpha   90.00
_cell.angle_beta   90.00
_cell.angle_gamma   90.00
#
_symmetry.space_group_name_H-M   'P 1'
#
loop_
_entity.id
_entity.type
_entity.pdbx_description
1 polymer ?
#
loop_
_entity_poly.entity_id
_entity_poly.type
_entity_poly.pdbx_seq_one_letter_code
_entity_poly.pdbx_strand_id
1 'polypeptide(L)'
;MSSSGSKSPTESDGSSDMSNESIMNWEPDVYEKELVKKTWSDDFDFLYELGAAIYTYIFENNPNTKQLFPSIHKHGDKWKESKEFRSQALKFVQTLSHAVKNLYHMDRLSPYLYKIGELHVKFAKRGFRPEFWNSFLDAMEVSLTETINRNQELTEEQKIDAIRVWRRLAHYVISHMKHGYNDLLKKTESN
;
A
#
# COMPACT_ATOMS: atom_id res chain seq x y z
N MET A 1 5.77 45.12 38.02
CA MET A 1 7.11 44.49 37.97
C MET A 1 6.92 43.00 37.71
N SER A 2 7.41 42.57 36.54
CA SER A 2 7.80 41.22 36.12
C SER A 2 6.88 40.03 36.42
N SER A 3 6.09 39.63 35.42
CA SER A 3 5.68 38.23 35.26
C SER A 3 6.57 37.60 34.20
N SER A 4 7.42 36.67 34.64
CA SER A 4 8.37 35.90 33.84
C SER A 4 7.60 34.85 33.03
N GLY A 5 7.85 34.85 31.73
CA GLY A 5 7.33 33.83 30.83
C GLY A 5 7.95 32.46 31.12
N SER A 6 7.14 31.42 31.01
CA SER A 6 7.60 30.06 30.79
C SER A 6 6.96 29.56 29.51
N LYS A 7 7.76 29.57 28.43
CA LYS A 7 7.49 28.80 27.22
C LYS A 7 7.79 27.34 27.54
N SER A 8 6.81 26.47 27.32
CA SER A 8 7.01 25.03 27.26
C SER A 8 7.85 24.70 26.01
N PRO A 9 8.92 23.88 26.12
CA PRO A 9 9.70 23.45 24.98
C PRO A 9 9.24 22.09 24.43
N THR A 10 9.70 21.83 23.21
CA THR A 10 9.86 20.57 22.47
C THR A 10 8.66 20.03 21.68
N GLU A 11 8.68 20.42 20.40
CA GLU A 11 8.43 19.56 19.24
C GLU A 11 9.12 18.19 19.36
N SER A 12 8.40 17.11 19.06
CA SER A 12 8.89 15.97 18.27
C SER A 12 7.72 14.99 17.98
N ASP A 13 7.16 15.04 16.78
CA ASP A 13 7.11 13.83 15.95
C ASP A 13 6.87 14.21 14.48
N GLY A 14 7.89 14.03 13.66
CA GLY A 14 7.89 14.35 12.24
C GLY A 14 7.18 13.25 11.44
N SER A 15 5.89 13.03 11.67
CA SER A 15 5.02 12.32 10.74
C SER A 15 4.21 13.34 9.96
N SER A 16 4.86 14.06 9.03
CA SER A 16 4.11 14.79 8.02
C SER A 16 3.50 13.78 7.04
N ASP A 17 2.36 13.20 7.41
CA ASP A 17 1.52 12.48 6.46
C ASP A 17 1.27 13.44 5.30
N MET A 18 1.77 13.08 4.11
CA MET A 18 1.64 13.95 2.95
C MET A 18 0.16 14.13 2.63
N SER A 19 -0.22 15.36 2.28
CA SER A 19 -1.58 15.61 1.80
C SER A 19 -1.86 14.77 0.55
N ASN A 20 -3.15 14.47 0.29
CA ASN A 20 -3.54 13.74 -0.92
C ASN A 20 -3.08 14.45 -2.22
N GLU A 21 -2.97 15.77 -2.23
CA GLU A 21 -2.45 16.49 -3.40
C GLU A 21 -0.94 16.34 -3.54
N SER A 22 -0.21 16.40 -2.43
CA SER A 22 1.24 16.21 -2.40
C SER A 22 1.63 14.80 -2.80
N ILE A 23 0.92 13.77 -2.32
CA ILE A 23 1.23 12.38 -2.66
C ILE A 23 0.98 12.07 -4.13
N MET A 24 -0.05 12.65 -4.75
CA MET A 24 -0.37 12.39 -6.17
C MET A 24 0.75 12.85 -7.11
N ASN A 25 1.54 13.85 -6.68
CA ASN A 25 2.67 14.42 -7.39
C ASN A 25 4.03 14.01 -6.81
N TRP A 26 4.06 13.06 -5.87
CA TRP A 26 5.32 12.62 -5.25
C TRP A 26 6.18 11.87 -6.26
N GLU A 27 7.46 12.22 -6.28
CA GLU A 27 8.51 11.49 -6.97
C GLU A 27 9.60 11.11 -5.97
N PRO A 28 10.04 9.84 -5.96
CA PRO A 28 11.11 9.44 -5.06
C PRO A 28 12.44 10.06 -5.50
N ASP A 29 13.24 10.53 -4.53
CA ASP A 29 14.60 10.98 -4.81
C ASP A 29 15.56 9.80 -5.06
N VAL A 30 16.84 10.09 -5.34
CA VAL A 30 17.85 9.05 -5.62
C VAL A 30 18.02 8.10 -4.43
N TYR A 31 18.04 8.63 -3.21
CA TYR A 31 18.23 7.84 -1.99
C TYR A 31 17.01 6.95 -1.72
N GLU A 32 15.80 7.51 -1.84
CA GLU A 32 14.55 6.76 -1.69
C GLU A 32 14.46 5.60 -2.69
N LYS A 33 14.88 5.81 -3.96
CA LYS A 33 14.94 4.75 -4.98
C LYS A 33 15.91 3.63 -4.59
N GLU A 34 17.09 3.98 -4.08
CA GLU A 34 18.08 2.99 -3.65
C GLU A 34 17.60 2.20 -2.41
N LEU A 35 16.89 2.83 -1.47
CA LEU A 35 16.27 2.11 -0.35
C LEU A 35 15.24 1.09 -0.83
N VAL A 36 14.36 1.47 -1.77
CA VAL A 36 13.38 0.53 -2.32
C VAL A 36 14.08 -0.63 -3.05
N LYS A 37 15.12 -0.36 -3.84
CA LYS A 37 15.90 -1.43 -4.48
C LYS A 37 16.55 -2.39 -3.49
N LYS A 38 17.12 -1.88 -2.39
CA LYS A 38 17.78 -2.71 -1.36
C LYS A 38 16.82 -3.55 -0.55
N THR A 39 15.55 -3.14 -0.46
CA THR A 39 14.53 -3.79 0.37
C THR A 39 13.52 -4.60 -0.43
N TRP A 40 13.57 -4.49 -1.77
CA TRP A 40 12.78 -5.30 -2.69
C TRP A 40 13.53 -6.54 -3.14
N SER A 41 12.81 -7.65 -3.31
CA SER A 41 13.32 -8.86 -3.96
C SER A 41 12.31 -9.33 -5.02
N ASP A 42 12.83 -9.80 -6.16
CA ASP A 42 12.02 -10.46 -7.19
C ASP A 42 11.91 -11.99 -6.96
N ASP A 43 12.45 -12.49 -5.84
CA ASP A 43 12.34 -13.90 -5.45
C ASP A 43 10.89 -14.31 -5.21
N PHE A 44 10.52 -15.51 -5.67
CA PHE A 44 9.14 -15.97 -5.59
C PHE A 44 8.64 -16.09 -4.15
N ASP A 45 9.46 -16.62 -3.24
CA ASP A 45 9.05 -16.86 -1.85
C ASP A 45 8.87 -15.51 -1.14
N PHE A 46 9.79 -14.55 -1.35
CA PHE A 46 9.62 -13.18 -0.88
C PHE A 46 8.30 -12.56 -1.37
N LEU A 47 8.02 -12.64 -2.67
CA LEU A 47 6.82 -12.05 -3.27
C LEU A 47 5.56 -12.72 -2.73
N TYR A 48 5.56 -14.04 -2.58
CA TYR A 48 4.42 -14.76 -2.04
C TYR A 48 4.20 -14.45 -0.56
N GLU A 49 5.24 -14.47 0.26
CA GLU A 49 5.18 -14.17 1.70
C GLU A 49 4.66 -12.76 1.94
N LEU A 50 5.16 -11.76 1.21
CA LEU A 50 4.68 -10.38 1.31
C LEU A 50 3.20 -10.27 0.97
N GLY A 51 2.77 -10.84 -0.16
CA GLY A 51 1.37 -10.81 -0.58
C GLY A 51 0.46 -11.57 0.39
N ALA A 52 0.93 -12.70 0.93
CA ALA A 52 0.20 -13.50 1.89
C ALA A 52 0.05 -12.78 3.24
N ALA A 53 1.10 -12.12 3.73
CA ALA A 53 1.08 -11.32 4.95
C ALA A 53 0.07 -10.17 4.83
N ILE A 54 0.10 -9.42 3.73
CA ILE A 54 -0.81 -8.28 3.48
C ILE A 54 -2.27 -8.72 3.50
N TYR A 55 -2.64 -9.72 2.71
CA TYR A 55 -4.04 -10.16 2.69
C TYR A 55 -4.45 -10.86 3.98
N THR A 56 -3.53 -11.55 4.66
CA THR A 56 -3.81 -12.12 5.99
C THR A 56 -4.16 -11.03 6.98
N TYR A 57 -3.35 -9.97 7.05
CA TYR A 57 -3.64 -8.82 7.87
C TYR A 57 -5.02 -8.22 7.56
N ILE A 58 -5.35 -8.00 6.27
CA ILE A 58 -6.64 -7.43 5.87
C ILE A 58 -7.81 -8.32 6.28
N PHE A 59 -7.69 -9.63 6.04
CA PHE A 59 -8.75 -10.61 6.31
C PHE A 59 -8.94 -10.93 7.78
N GLU A 60 -7.93 -10.70 8.62
CA GLU A 60 -8.02 -10.87 10.07
C GLU A 60 -8.51 -9.60 10.76
N ASN A 61 -8.06 -8.42 10.33
CA ASN A 61 -8.50 -7.15 10.90
C ASN A 61 -9.87 -6.69 10.37
N ASN A 62 -10.23 -7.07 9.13
CA ASN A 62 -11.51 -6.74 8.52
C ASN A 62 -12.14 -7.99 7.86
N PRO A 63 -12.63 -8.97 8.64
CA PRO A 63 -13.11 -10.26 8.11
C PRO A 63 -14.19 -10.16 7.03
N ASN A 64 -15.04 -9.13 7.11
CA ASN A 64 -16.08 -8.86 6.12
C ASN A 64 -15.53 -8.65 4.70
N THR A 65 -14.27 -8.23 4.55
CA THR A 65 -13.64 -8.07 3.22
C THR A 65 -13.51 -9.38 2.45
N LYS A 66 -13.47 -10.53 3.12
CA LYS A 66 -13.42 -11.87 2.47
C LYS A 66 -14.62 -12.11 1.55
N GLN A 67 -15.78 -11.52 1.82
CA GLN A 67 -16.98 -11.68 0.99
C GLN A 67 -16.79 -11.16 -0.44
N LEU A 68 -15.85 -10.21 -0.63
CA LEU A 68 -15.48 -9.68 -1.94
C LEU A 68 -14.69 -10.69 -2.78
N PHE A 69 -14.23 -11.77 -2.15
CA PHE A 69 -13.47 -12.85 -2.76
C PHE A 69 -14.19 -14.20 -2.59
N PRO A 70 -15.33 -14.44 -3.26
CA PRO A 70 -16.12 -15.67 -3.09
C PRO A 70 -15.31 -16.97 -3.27
N SER A 71 -14.40 -16.98 -4.23
CA SER A 71 -13.54 -18.15 -4.50
C SER A 71 -12.54 -18.45 -3.39
N ILE A 72 -12.23 -17.48 -2.52
CA ILE A 72 -11.42 -17.67 -1.31
C ILE A 72 -12.34 -17.98 -0.13
N HIS A 73 -13.43 -17.21 0.01
CA HIS A 73 -14.39 -17.32 1.12
C HIS A 73 -15.00 -18.72 1.25
N LYS A 74 -15.23 -19.42 0.13
CA LYS A 74 -15.77 -20.80 0.11
C LYS A 74 -14.93 -21.82 0.90
N HIS A 75 -13.66 -21.51 1.20
CA HIS A 75 -12.76 -22.40 1.94
C HIS A 75 -12.88 -22.29 3.47
N GLY A 76 -13.76 -21.41 3.99
CA GLY A 76 -13.92 -21.21 5.44
C GLY A 76 -12.61 -20.84 6.10
N ASP A 77 -12.27 -21.48 7.22
CA ASP A 77 -11.03 -21.21 7.97
C ASP A 77 -9.75 -21.68 7.26
N LYS A 78 -9.86 -22.61 6.30
CA LYS A 78 -8.72 -23.14 5.53
C LYS A 78 -8.33 -22.29 4.31
N TRP A 79 -8.85 -21.05 4.24
CA TRP A 79 -8.63 -20.17 3.09
C TRP A 79 -7.15 -19.90 2.79
N LYS A 80 -6.28 -19.88 3.82
CA LYS A 80 -4.82 -19.70 3.67
C LYS A 80 -4.14 -20.82 2.86
N GLU A 81 -4.71 -22.02 2.86
CA GLU A 81 -4.19 -23.18 2.14
C GLU A 81 -4.69 -23.23 0.68
N SER A 82 -5.64 -22.36 0.30
CA SER A 82 -6.27 -22.41 -1.01
C SER A 82 -5.37 -21.86 -2.13
N LYS A 83 -5.41 -22.51 -3.30
CA LYS A 83 -4.76 -21.99 -4.52
C LYS A 83 -5.31 -20.63 -4.93
N GLU A 84 -6.59 -20.36 -4.63
CA GLU A 84 -7.26 -19.10 -4.90
C GLU A 84 -6.67 -17.96 -4.07
N PHE A 85 -6.39 -18.21 -2.78
CA PHE A 85 -5.68 -17.26 -1.94
C PHE A 85 -4.26 -16.99 -2.45
N ARG A 86 -3.50 -18.06 -2.76
CA ARG A 86 -2.15 -17.92 -3.34
C ARG A 86 -2.15 -17.07 -4.61
N SER A 87 -3.11 -17.31 -5.52
CA SER A 87 -3.25 -16.52 -6.74
C SER A 87 -3.58 -15.05 -6.45
N GLN A 88 -4.44 -14.78 -5.46
CA GLN A 88 -4.82 -13.42 -5.11
C GLN A 88 -3.66 -12.63 -4.47
N ALA A 89 -2.90 -13.26 -3.57
CA ALA A 89 -1.69 -12.69 -2.99
C ALA A 89 -0.69 -12.25 -4.07
N LEU A 90 -0.43 -13.12 -5.05
CA LEU A 90 0.50 -12.83 -6.15
C LEU A 90 0.02 -11.70 -7.07
N LYS A 91 -1.29 -11.59 -7.35
CA LYS A 91 -1.82 -10.51 -8.18
C LYS A 91 -1.57 -9.12 -7.60
N PHE A 92 -1.70 -8.97 -6.28
CA PHE A 92 -1.44 -7.69 -5.64
C PHE A 92 0.04 -7.33 -5.69
N VAL A 93 0.89 -8.32 -5.41
CA VAL A 93 2.34 -8.13 -5.43
C VAL A 93 2.85 -7.80 -6.84
N GLN A 94 2.21 -8.31 -7.90
CA GLN A 94 2.51 -7.87 -9.28
C GLN A 94 2.31 -6.37 -9.49
N THR A 95 1.29 -5.75 -8.87
CA THR A 95 1.11 -4.29 -8.90
C THR A 95 2.26 -3.58 -8.20
N LEU A 96 2.72 -4.11 -7.05
CA LEU A 96 3.89 -3.57 -6.34
C LEU A 96 5.18 -3.75 -7.17
N SER A 97 5.41 -4.91 -7.77
CA SER A 97 6.55 -5.14 -8.67
C SER A 97 6.54 -4.15 -9.83
N HIS A 98 5.36 -3.85 -10.38
CA HIS A 98 5.23 -2.86 -11.45
C HIS A 98 5.54 -1.44 -10.95
N ALA A 99 5.13 -1.10 -9.72
CA ALA A 99 5.47 0.17 -9.09
C ALA A 99 6.98 0.31 -8.88
N VAL A 100 7.63 -0.71 -8.31
CA VAL A 100 9.09 -0.75 -8.10
C VAL A 100 9.85 -0.60 -9.42
N LYS A 101 9.44 -1.32 -10.47
CA LYS A 101 10.08 -1.25 -11.80
C LYS A 101 9.94 0.13 -12.46
N ASN A 102 8.93 0.91 -12.11
CA ASN A 102 8.67 2.23 -12.67
C ASN A 102 9.04 3.38 -11.73
N LEU A 103 9.81 3.15 -10.66
CA LEU A 103 10.24 4.25 -9.76
C LEU A 103 11.00 5.37 -10.48
N TYR A 104 11.68 5.07 -11.60
CA TYR A 104 12.36 6.05 -12.45
C TYR A 104 11.47 6.66 -13.54
N HIS A 105 10.24 6.15 -13.70
CA HIS A 105 9.28 6.49 -14.74
C HIS A 105 7.88 6.61 -14.13
N MET A 106 7.75 7.46 -13.10
CA MET A 106 6.49 7.65 -12.34
C MET A 106 5.36 8.17 -13.22
N ASP A 107 5.69 8.91 -14.29
CA ASP A 107 4.78 9.36 -15.35
C ASP A 107 4.05 8.20 -16.05
N ARG A 108 4.66 7.01 -16.10
CA ARG A 108 4.06 5.79 -16.65
C ARG A 108 3.31 4.98 -15.61
N LEU A 109 3.68 5.12 -14.34
CA LEU A 109 3.05 4.42 -13.24
C LEU A 109 1.67 4.99 -12.91
N SER A 110 1.52 6.32 -12.88
CA SER A 110 0.25 6.96 -12.52
C SER A 110 -0.94 6.55 -13.42
N PRO A 111 -0.83 6.51 -14.77
CA PRO A 111 -1.95 6.14 -15.62
C PRO A 111 -2.29 4.64 -15.51
N TYR A 112 -1.29 3.80 -15.25
CA TYR A 112 -1.48 2.38 -14.99
C TYR A 112 -2.30 2.13 -13.72
N LEU A 113 -1.93 2.81 -12.62
CA LEU A 113 -2.62 2.73 -11.34
C LEU A 113 -4.05 3.26 -11.42
N TYR A 114 -4.25 4.39 -12.12
CA TYR A 114 -5.58 4.91 -12.43
C TYR A 114 -6.44 3.85 -13.13
N LYS A 115 -5.87 3.16 -14.14
CA LYS A 115 -6.59 2.10 -14.87
C LYS A 115 -6.93 0.90 -13.99
N ILE A 116 -6.06 0.53 -13.05
CA ILE A 116 -6.39 -0.49 -12.04
C ILE A 116 -7.59 -0.03 -11.21
N GLY A 117 -7.62 1.23 -10.79
CA GLY A 117 -8.76 1.84 -10.09
C GLY A 117 -10.08 1.68 -10.83
N GLU A 118 -10.10 2.03 -12.12
CA GLU A 118 -11.27 1.84 -12.99
C GLU A 118 -11.73 0.38 -13.04
N LEU A 119 -10.80 -0.57 -13.17
CA LEU A 119 -11.12 -2.00 -13.20
C LEU A 119 -11.80 -2.49 -11.91
N HIS A 120 -11.64 -1.79 -10.79
CA HIS A 120 -12.28 -2.14 -9.53
C HIS A 120 -13.73 -1.67 -9.43
N VAL A 121 -14.19 -0.72 -10.26
CA VAL A 121 -15.59 -0.25 -10.27
C VAL A 121 -16.57 -1.38 -10.53
N LYS A 122 -16.18 -2.39 -11.31
CA LYS A 122 -17.02 -3.60 -11.55
C LYS A 122 -17.37 -4.36 -10.26
N PHE A 123 -16.60 -4.17 -9.18
CA PHE A 123 -16.83 -4.80 -7.89
C PHE A 123 -17.71 -3.95 -6.96
N ALA A 124 -18.06 -2.70 -7.32
CA ALA A 124 -18.95 -1.85 -6.54
C ALA A 124 -20.31 -2.54 -6.26
N LYS A 125 -20.85 -3.24 -7.28
CA LYS A 125 -22.08 -4.03 -7.18
C LYS A 125 -22.01 -5.19 -6.18
N ARG A 126 -20.80 -5.61 -5.79
CA ARG A 126 -20.56 -6.63 -4.75
C ARG A 126 -20.26 -6.00 -3.38
N GLY A 127 -20.45 -4.69 -3.26
CA GLY A 127 -20.19 -3.95 -2.03
C GLY A 127 -18.75 -3.47 -1.87
N PHE A 128 -17.89 -3.57 -2.90
CA PHE A 128 -16.56 -2.95 -2.84
C PHE A 128 -16.69 -1.44 -2.67
N ARG A 129 -15.90 -0.86 -1.77
CA ARG A 129 -15.79 0.57 -1.58
C ARG A 129 -14.32 1.00 -1.51
N PRO A 130 -13.95 2.21 -1.97
CA PRO A 130 -12.57 2.70 -1.95
C PRO A 130 -11.90 2.70 -0.56
N GLU A 131 -12.69 2.76 0.52
CA GLU A 131 -12.18 2.73 1.89
C GLU A 131 -11.50 1.40 2.23
N PHE A 132 -11.84 0.30 1.54
CA PHE A 132 -11.12 -0.96 1.72
C PHE A 132 -9.64 -0.86 1.33
N TRP A 133 -9.26 0.09 0.46
CA TRP A 133 -7.85 0.34 0.19
C TRP A 133 -7.10 0.95 1.37
N ASN A 134 -7.76 1.59 2.34
CA ASN A 134 -7.08 2.11 3.52
C ASN A 134 -6.42 0.99 4.34
N SER A 135 -7.11 -0.16 4.47
CA SER A 135 -6.57 -1.32 5.17
C SER A 135 -5.31 -1.90 4.51
N PHE A 136 -5.05 -1.57 3.24
CA PHE A 136 -3.81 -1.96 2.58
C PHE A 136 -2.62 -1.12 3.02
N LEU A 137 -2.81 0.14 3.42
CA LEU A 137 -1.71 0.96 3.96
C LEU A 137 -1.16 0.33 5.23
N ASP A 138 -2.06 0.06 6.18
CA ASP A 138 -1.70 -0.56 7.46
C ASP A 138 -1.07 -1.95 7.25
N ALA A 139 -1.66 -2.75 6.36
CA ALA A 139 -1.14 -4.08 6.03
C ALA A 139 0.25 -4.04 5.40
N MET A 140 0.50 -3.08 4.50
CA MET A 140 1.79 -2.86 3.85
C MET A 140 2.84 -2.46 4.88
N GLU A 141 2.50 -1.50 5.76
CA GLU A 141 3.41 -1.01 6.79
C GLU A 141 3.83 -2.14 7.73
N VAL A 142 2.89 -2.94 8.24
CA VAL A 142 3.20 -4.08 9.12
C VAL A 142 4.06 -5.11 8.38
N SER A 143 3.64 -5.54 7.19
CA SER A 143 4.31 -6.63 6.45
C SER A 143 5.72 -6.25 6.00
N LEU A 144 5.93 -5.00 5.59
CA LEU A 144 7.24 -4.52 5.16
C LEU A 144 8.14 -4.15 6.33
N THR A 145 7.60 -3.62 7.43
CA THR A 145 8.39 -3.34 8.64
C THR A 145 9.07 -4.60 9.15
N GLU A 146 8.33 -5.70 9.26
CA GLU A 146 8.91 -6.98 9.67
C GLU A 146 10.01 -7.45 8.71
N THR A 147 9.79 -7.30 7.41
CA THR A 147 10.73 -7.72 6.37
C THR A 147 12.00 -6.89 6.35
N ILE A 148 11.87 -5.56 6.46
CA ILE A 148 12.96 -4.59 6.48
C ILE A 148 13.79 -4.75 7.76
N ASN A 149 13.14 -4.96 8.91
CA ASN A 149 13.84 -5.13 10.19
C ASN A 149 14.70 -6.39 10.24
N ARG A 150 14.33 -7.43 9.48
CA ARG A 150 15.15 -8.65 9.31
C ARG A 150 16.39 -8.43 8.43
N ASN A 151 16.45 -7.34 7.65
CA ASN A 151 17.61 -7.05 6.82
C ASN A 151 18.78 -6.55 7.68
N GLN A 152 19.84 -7.36 7.76
CA GLN A 152 21.02 -7.09 8.57
C GLN A 152 22.02 -6.13 7.89
N GLU A 153 21.85 -5.87 6.60
CA GLU A 153 22.74 -4.98 5.83
C GLU A 153 22.40 -3.50 5.98
N LEU A 154 21.20 -3.20 6.49
CA LEU A 154 20.71 -1.83 6.68
C LEU A 154 21.01 -1.32 8.08
N THR A 155 21.39 -0.05 8.18
CA THR A 155 21.42 0.66 9.46
C THR A 155 20.01 0.91 9.98
N GLU A 156 19.86 1.17 11.29
CA GLU A 156 18.53 1.48 11.86
C GLU A 156 17.90 2.72 11.22
N GLU A 157 18.70 3.73 10.88
CA GLU A 157 18.24 4.91 10.13
C GLU A 157 17.73 4.53 8.73
N GLN A 158 18.46 3.69 7.99
CA GLN A 158 18.03 3.21 6.68
C GLN A 158 16.76 2.37 6.75
N LYS A 159 16.56 1.59 7.82
CA LYS A 159 15.32 0.82 8.03
C LYS A 159 14.13 1.75 8.24
N ILE A 160 14.27 2.75 9.11
CA ILE A 160 13.22 3.77 9.37
C ILE A 160 12.88 4.51 8.07
N ASP A 161 13.90 4.96 7.34
CA ASP A 161 13.70 5.65 6.06
C ASP A 161 13.03 4.74 5.02
N ALA A 162 13.46 3.49 4.90
CA ALA A 162 12.88 2.55 3.95
C ALA A 162 11.39 2.29 4.25
N ILE A 163 11.02 2.10 5.51
CA ILE A 163 9.62 1.95 5.93
C ILE A 163 8.81 3.18 5.54
N ARG A 164 9.34 4.39 5.79
CA ARG A 164 8.69 5.65 5.40
C ARG A 164 8.49 5.76 3.89
N VAL A 165 9.50 5.39 3.10
CA VAL A 165 9.41 5.40 1.62
C VAL A 165 8.38 4.40 1.12
N TRP A 166 8.34 3.20 1.69
CA TRP A 166 7.34 2.18 1.34
C TRP A 166 5.92 2.62 1.69
N ARG A 167 5.72 3.30 2.83
CA ARG A 167 4.43 3.90 3.19
C ARG A 167 4.01 4.96 2.17
N ARG A 168 4.93 5.83 1.75
CA ARG A 168 4.69 6.82 0.67
C ARG A 168 4.33 6.13 -0.64
N LEU A 169 5.08 5.12 -1.07
CA LEU A 169 4.79 4.39 -2.31
C LEU A 169 3.42 3.71 -2.27
N ALA A 170 3.04 3.09 -1.14
CA ALA A 170 1.72 2.50 -0.96
C ALA A 170 0.60 3.56 -1.02
N HIS A 171 0.82 4.72 -0.39
CA HIS A 171 -0.13 5.85 -0.44
C HIS A 171 -0.26 6.44 -1.83
N TYR A 172 0.83 6.55 -2.58
CA TYR A 172 0.83 6.93 -3.99
C TYR A 172 -0.02 5.95 -4.81
N VAL A 173 0.25 4.65 -4.68
CA VAL A 173 -0.48 3.57 -5.38
C VAL A 173 -1.98 3.67 -5.13
N ILE A 174 -2.39 3.76 -3.86
CA ILE A 174 -3.79 3.81 -3.47
C ILE A 174 -4.47 5.10 -3.90
N SER A 175 -3.80 6.24 -3.81
CA SER A 175 -4.37 7.54 -4.20
C SER A 175 -4.72 7.57 -5.69
N HIS A 176 -3.81 7.09 -6.56
CA HIS A 176 -4.08 6.99 -8.00
C HIS A 176 -5.17 5.97 -8.33
N MET A 177 -5.20 4.82 -7.64
CA MET A 177 -6.27 3.83 -7.81
C MET A 177 -7.64 4.38 -7.38
N LYS A 178 -7.71 5.10 -6.26
CA LYS A 178 -8.93 5.78 -5.80
C LYS A 178 -9.41 6.83 -6.78
N HIS A 179 -8.48 7.59 -7.36
CA HIS A 179 -8.81 8.60 -8.36
C HIS A 179 -9.50 7.97 -9.57
N GLY A 180 -8.91 6.92 -10.16
CA GLY A 180 -9.50 6.22 -11.30
C GLY A 180 -10.84 5.54 -10.98
N TYR A 181 -10.98 4.96 -9.79
CA TYR A 181 -12.24 4.38 -9.34
C TYR A 181 -13.36 5.43 -9.26
N ASN A 182 -13.11 6.54 -8.57
CA ASN A 182 -14.12 7.56 -8.31
C ASN A 182 -14.55 8.27 -9.59
N ASP A 183 -13.62 8.54 -10.49
CA ASP A 183 -13.92 9.18 -11.77
C ASP A 183 -14.81 8.31 -12.64
N LEU A 184 -14.51 7.01 -12.76
CA LEU A 184 -15.35 6.09 -13.53
C LEU A 184 -16.70 5.87 -12.85
N LEU A 185 -16.75 5.74 -11.52
CA LEU A 185 -18.02 5.58 -10.79
C LEU A 185 -18.98 6.75 -11.07
N LYS A 186 -18.50 8.00 -10.96
CA LYS A 186 -19.29 9.21 -11.26
C LYS A 186 -19.81 9.22 -12.69
N LYS A 187 -18.97 8.84 -13.66
CA LYS A 187 -19.36 8.73 -15.09
C LYS A 187 -20.44 7.67 -15.30
N THR A 188 -20.40 6.56 -14.55
CA THR A 188 -21.41 5.50 -14.65
C THR A 188 -22.73 5.82 -13.93
N GLU A 189 -22.70 6.68 -12.91
CA GLU A 189 -23.90 7.12 -12.18
C GLU A 189 -24.60 8.31 -12.85
N SER A 190 -23.90 9.04 -13.72
CA SER A 190 -24.42 10.19 -14.47
C SER A 190 -25.06 9.82 -15.82
N ASN A 191 -25.07 8.53 -16.17
CA ASN A 191 -25.64 7.96 -17.40
C ASN A 191 -26.79 7.01 -17.06
#